data_AF-E8X1I1-F1
#
_entry.id   AF-E8X1I1-F1
#
_cell.length_a   1.000
_cell.length_b   1.000
_cell.length_c   1.000
_cell.angle_alpha   90.00
_cell.angle_beta   90.00
_cell.angle_gamma   90.00
#
_symmetry.space_group_name_H-M   'P 1'
#
loop_
_entity.id
_entity.type
_entity.pdbx_description
1 polymer ?
#
loop_
_entity_poly.entity_id
_entity_poly.type
_entity_poly.pdbx_seq_one_letter_code
_entity_poly.pdbx_strand_id
1 'polypeptide(L)'
;MTTPWSRNKSGEIDRQTQDDNELRMIPWWSVLLAIVAFAAMQFLFHGVLPHHKHEMLPMRLLMGYTYGTLVASYVLLVGYVSRDVKRRNMPAALWMLIVIMMPGGIGAVVYFLLRQPMLSRCPHCSTEIASTTHFCPQCQFQMAPVCGQCFRGVEITDVYCKQCGHDLEEDNVPARLRAFRD
;
A
#
# COMPACT_ATOMS: atom_id res chain seq x y z
N MET A 1 37.11 -20.76 18.05
CA MET A 1 35.74 -21.05 18.49
C MET A 1 34.83 -19.96 17.95
N THR A 2 34.14 -20.23 16.84
CA THR A 2 33.15 -19.33 16.25
C THR A 2 31.78 -19.69 16.83
N THR A 3 31.13 -18.74 17.48
CA THR A 3 29.81 -18.94 18.09
C THR A 3 28.71 -18.89 17.01
N PRO A 4 27.83 -19.90 16.88
CA PRO A 4 26.85 -19.99 15.78
C PRO A 4 25.48 -19.34 16.10
N TRP A 5 25.41 -18.35 16.99
CA TRP A 5 24.13 -17.98 17.67
C TRP A 5 23.51 -16.60 17.36
N SER A 6 23.93 -15.89 16.30
CA SER A 6 23.32 -14.58 15.96
C SER A 6 22.27 -14.60 14.84
N ARG A 7 22.27 -15.63 13.98
CA ARG A 7 21.45 -15.68 12.76
C ARG A 7 19.93 -15.76 13.03
N ASN A 8 19.53 -16.38 14.13
CA ASN A 8 18.10 -16.56 14.44
C ASN A 8 17.46 -15.28 15.01
N LYS A 9 18.20 -14.52 15.82
CA LYS A 9 17.71 -13.27 16.41
C LYS A 9 17.56 -12.15 15.38
N SER A 10 18.45 -12.08 14.39
CA SER A 10 18.34 -11.10 13.31
C SER A 10 17.10 -11.34 12.43
N GLY A 11 16.77 -12.60 12.14
CA GLY A 11 15.58 -12.94 11.36
C GLY A 11 14.27 -12.70 12.09
N GLU A 12 14.22 -12.93 13.42
CA GLU A 12 13.05 -12.67 14.25
C GLU A 12 12.74 -11.16 14.35
N ILE A 13 13.78 -10.35 14.60
CA ILE A 13 13.65 -8.89 14.70
C ILE A 13 13.16 -8.32 13.35
N ASP A 14 13.75 -8.74 12.23
CA ASP A 14 13.38 -8.24 10.89
C ASP A 14 11.93 -8.57 10.54
N ARG A 15 11.47 -9.81 10.82
CA ARG A 15 10.06 -10.22 10.67
C ARG A 15 9.11 -9.40 11.52
N GLN A 16 9.47 -9.14 12.78
CA GLN A 16 8.61 -8.39 13.69
C GLN A 16 8.49 -6.92 13.26
N THR A 17 9.59 -6.28 12.82
CA THR A 17 9.52 -4.94 12.22
C THR A 17 8.78 -4.90 10.88
N GLN A 18 8.84 -5.96 10.08
CA GLN A 18 8.11 -6.05 8.83
C GLN A 18 6.60 -6.20 9.08
N ASP A 19 6.19 -7.10 9.99
CA ASP A 19 4.81 -7.28 10.41
C ASP A 19 4.26 -5.98 11.03
N ASP A 20 5.03 -5.30 11.88
CA ASP A 20 4.65 -4.01 12.47
C ASP A 20 4.52 -2.89 11.42
N ASN A 21 5.37 -2.89 10.40
CA ASN A 21 5.30 -1.92 9.30
C ASN A 21 4.16 -2.25 8.33
N GLU A 22 3.82 -3.52 8.14
CA GLU A 22 2.70 -3.98 7.32
C GLU A 22 1.35 -3.69 8.01
N LEU A 23 1.26 -3.93 9.33
CA LEU A 23 0.14 -3.54 10.18
C LEU A 23 -0.03 -2.02 10.24
N ARG A 24 1.04 -1.23 10.13
CA ARG A 24 0.99 0.24 9.98
C ARG A 24 0.51 0.72 8.62
N MET A 25 0.26 -0.18 7.66
CA MET A 25 -0.37 0.17 6.40
C MET A 25 -1.86 0.50 6.59
N ILE A 26 -2.52 -0.12 7.57
CA ILE A 26 -3.93 0.14 7.92
C ILE A 26 -3.98 0.91 9.26
N PRO A 27 -4.63 2.10 9.33
CA PRO A 27 -4.66 2.86 10.57
C PRO A 27 -5.42 2.12 11.67
N TRP A 28 -4.88 2.07 12.89
CA TRP A 28 -5.53 1.42 14.04
C TRP A 28 -6.95 1.94 14.31
N TRP A 29 -7.20 3.23 14.05
CA TRP A 29 -8.53 3.83 14.14
C TRP A 29 -9.56 3.17 13.21
N SER A 30 -9.18 2.75 12.00
CA SER A 30 -10.12 2.08 11.10
C SER A 30 -10.40 0.64 11.51
N VAL A 31 -9.42 -0.03 12.14
CA VAL A 31 -9.61 -1.37 12.69
C VAL A 31 -10.63 -1.34 13.83
N LEU A 32 -10.47 -0.40 14.76
CA LEU A 32 -11.45 -0.19 15.84
C LEU A 32 -12.84 0.13 15.30
N LEU A 33 -12.94 1.02 14.31
CA LEU A 33 -14.23 1.39 13.70
C LEU A 33 -14.88 0.19 13.00
N ALA A 34 -14.10 -0.64 12.29
CA ALA A 34 -14.61 -1.85 11.63
C ALA A 34 -15.16 -2.87 12.64
N ILE A 35 -14.48 -3.08 13.76
CA ILE A 35 -14.95 -3.97 14.83
C ILE A 35 -16.25 -3.43 15.43
N VAL A 36 -16.32 -2.13 15.72
CA VAL A 36 -17.52 -1.49 16.26
C VAL A 36 -18.69 -1.59 15.27
N ALA A 37 -18.45 -1.32 13.99
CA ALA A 37 -19.48 -1.41 12.95
C ALA A 37 -19.99 -2.85 12.77
N PHE A 38 -19.09 -3.83 12.80
CA PHE A 38 -19.45 -5.25 12.77
C PHE A 38 -20.32 -5.64 13.98
N ALA A 39 -19.86 -5.29 15.19
CA ALA A 39 -20.60 -5.58 16.43
C ALA A 39 -21.97 -4.89 16.45
N ALA A 40 -22.06 -3.64 15.98
CA ALA A 40 -23.31 -2.91 15.85
C ALA A 40 -24.26 -3.60 14.86
N MET A 41 -23.77 -4.05 13.70
CA MET A 41 -24.59 -4.76 12.71
C MET A 41 -25.13 -6.08 13.28
N GLN A 42 -24.29 -6.85 13.97
CA GLN A 42 -24.71 -8.07 14.65
C GLN A 42 -25.75 -7.78 15.74
N PHE A 43 -25.56 -6.73 16.53
CA PHE A 43 -26.52 -6.30 17.55
C PHE A 43 -27.87 -5.89 16.95
N LEU A 44 -27.88 -5.17 15.83
CA LEU A 44 -29.12 -4.78 15.14
C LEU A 44 -29.91 -6.00 14.66
N PHE A 45 -29.26 -6.96 14.01
CA PHE A 45 -29.92 -8.17 13.51
C PHE A 45 -30.35 -9.13 14.63
N HIS A 46 -29.58 -9.24 15.72
CA HIS A 46 -29.86 -10.19 16.79
C HIS A 46 -30.74 -9.63 17.91
N GLY A 47 -30.59 -8.35 18.26
CA GLY A 47 -31.26 -7.70 19.38
C GLY A 47 -32.47 -6.85 18.98
N VAL A 48 -32.37 -6.05 17.91
CA VAL A 48 -33.39 -5.03 17.56
C VAL A 48 -34.46 -5.56 16.61
N LEU A 49 -34.14 -6.54 15.76
CA LEU A 49 -35.08 -7.20 14.84
C LEU A 49 -35.38 -8.66 15.25
N PRO A 50 -36.05 -8.91 16.39
CA PRO A 50 -36.45 -10.26 16.78
C PRO A 50 -37.60 -10.75 15.89
N HIS A 51 -37.27 -11.52 14.85
CA HIS A 51 -38.27 -12.33 14.17
C HIS A 51 -38.71 -13.45 15.11
N HIS A 52 -40.02 -13.49 15.40
CA HIS A 52 -40.62 -14.43 16.34
C HIS A 52 -40.63 -15.89 15.84
N LYS A 53 -40.17 -16.16 14.62
CA LYS A 53 -40.11 -17.50 14.03
C LYS A 53 -38.71 -18.10 14.16
N HIS A 54 -38.58 -19.14 14.97
CA HIS A 54 -37.31 -19.82 15.27
C HIS A 54 -36.68 -20.52 14.04
N GLU A 55 -37.48 -20.82 13.02
CA GLU A 55 -37.04 -21.51 11.80
C GLU A 55 -36.11 -20.64 10.92
N MET A 56 -36.10 -19.32 11.10
CA MET A 56 -35.33 -18.37 10.28
C MET A 56 -34.00 -17.93 10.94
N LEU A 57 -33.61 -18.58 12.06
CA LEU A 57 -32.37 -18.28 12.78
C LEU A 57 -31.10 -18.44 11.91
N PRO A 58 -30.95 -19.50 11.09
CA PRO A 58 -29.76 -19.65 10.24
C PRO A 58 -29.66 -18.57 9.16
N MET A 59 -30.79 -18.23 8.55
CA MET A 59 -30.88 -17.18 7.52
C MET A 59 -30.51 -15.80 8.09
N ARG A 60 -30.93 -15.51 9.32
CA ARG A 60 -30.62 -14.25 10.01
C ARG A 60 -29.13 -14.14 10.35
N LEU A 61 -28.52 -15.21 10.82
CA LEU A 61 -27.07 -15.27 11.06
C LEU A 61 -26.31 -15.00 9.77
N LEU A 62 -26.69 -15.68 8.67
CA LEU A 62 -26.07 -15.46 7.36
C LEU A 62 -26.20 -14.01 6.89
N MET A 63 -27.39 -13.41 6.96
CA MET A 63 -27.60 -12.00 6.59
C MET A 63 -26.79 -11.05 7.47
N GLY A 64 -26.77 -11.26 8.79
CA GLY A 64 -25.98 -10.45 9.72
C GLY A 64 -24.48 -10.52 9.43
N TYR A 65 -23.94 -11.74 9.28
CA TYR A 65 -22.53 -11.93 8.96
C TYR A 65 -22.16 -11.35 7.59
N THR A 66 -22.97 -11.57 6.55
CA THR A 66 -22.71 -11.03 5.20
C THR A 66 -22.73 -9.50 5.20
N TYR A 67 -23.78 -8.87 5.72
CA TYR A 67 -23.83 -7.40 5.78
C TYR A 67 -22.76 -6.83 6.72
N GLY A 68 -22.52 -7.46 7.87
CA GLY A 68 -21.51 -7.02 8.82
C GLY A 68 -20.10 -7.06 8.23
N THR A 69 -19.73 -8.14 7.54
CA THR A 69 -18.43 -8.27 6.87
C THR A 69 -18.27 -7.29 5.70
N LEU A 70 -19.35 -7.03 4.94
CA LEU A 70 -19.33 -6.01 3.89
C LEU A 70 -19.10 -4.61 4.47
N VAL A 71 -19.80 -4.24 5.55
CA VAL A 71 -19.62 -2.94 6.19
C VAL A 71 -18.22 -2.82 6.82
N ALA A 72 -17.75 -3.85 7.52
CA ALA A 72 -16.42 -3.86 8.12
C ALA A 72 -15.30 -3.74 7.07
N SER A 73 -15.38 -4.50 5.98
CA SER A 73 -14.40 -4.42 4.88
C SER A 73 -14.42 -3.05 4.20
N TYR A 74 -15.60 -2.44 4.03
CA TYR A 74 -15.73 -1.08 3.52
C TYR A 74 -15.05 -0.05 4.44
N VAL A 75 -15.27 -0.12 5.76
CA VAL A 75 -14.63 0.78 6.74
C VAL A 75 -13.10 0.65 6.73
N LEU A 76 -12.59 -0.57 6.63
CA LEU A 76 -11.14 -0.81 6.49
C LEU A 76 -10.59 -0.18 5.21
N LEU A 77 -11.32 -0.31 4.09
CA LEU A 77 -10.94 0.28 2.82
C LEU A 77 -10.90 1.80 2.91
N VAL A 78 -11.90 2.44 3.53
CA VAL A 78 -11.93 3.89 3.78
C VAL A 78 -10.73 4.32 4.62
N GLY A 79 -10.41 3.57 5.68
CA GLY A 79 -9.21 3.78 6.49
C GLY A 79 -7.92 3.71 5.67
N TYR A 80 -7.78 2.69 4.83
CA TYR A 80 -6.64 2.53 3.93
C TYR A 80 -6.50 3.73 2.97
N VAL A 81 -7.60 4.14 2.31
CA VAL A 81 -7.60 5.28 1.39
C VAL A 81 -7.19 6.57 2.10
N SER A 82 -7.69 6.83 3.32
CA SER A 82 -7.32 8.03 4.10
C SER A 82 -5.80 8.17 4.29
N ARG A 83 -5.12 7.03 4.47
CA ARG A 83 -3.67 6.98 4.67
C ARG A 83 -2.93 7.02 3.33
N ASP A 84 -3.45 6.38 2.29
CA ASP A 84 -2.85 6.40 0.95
C ASP A 84 -2.86 7.79 0.32
N VAL A 85 -3.95 8.55 0.50
CA VAL A 85 -4.05 9.94 0.02
C VAL A 85 -3.03 10.83 0.74
N LYS A 86 -2.81 10.62 2.05
CA LYS A 86 -1.80 11.35 2.83
C LYS A 86 -0.38 11.07 2.35
N ARG A 87 -0.08 9.83 1.92
CA ARG A 87 1.23 9.47 1.36
C ARG A 87 1.47 10.11 -0.02
N ARG A 88 0.42 10.36 -0.79
CA ARG A 88 0.48 10.89 -2.15
C ARG A 88 0.41 12.43 -2.24
N ASN A 89 0.45 13.14 -1.11
CA ASN A 89 0.32 14.61 -1.04
C ASN A 89 -0.91 15.18 -1.78
N MET A 90 -1.98 14.39 -1.89
CA MET A 90 -3.25 14.83 -2.47
C MET A 90 -4.17 15.41 -1.41
N PRO A 91 -5.16 16.25 -1.77
CA PRO A 91 -6.10 16.82 -0.80
C PRO A 91 -6.96 15.72 -0.15
N ALA A 92 -6.54 15.26 1.03
CA ALA A 92 -7.14 14.14 1.76
C ALA A 92 -8.63 14.34 2.03
N ALA A 93 -9.05 15.56 2.39
CA ALA A 93 -10.44 15.86 2.70
C ALA A 93 -11.37 15.65 1.49
N LEU A 94 -10.95 16.08 0.29
CA LEU A 94 -11.77 16.00 -0.92
C LEU A 94 -11.98 14.53 -1.33
N TRP A 95 -10.90 13.74 -1.35
CA TRP A 95 -10.98 12.33 -1.68
C TRP A 95 -11.78 11.52 -0.67
N MET A 96 -11.60 11.79 0.62
CA MET A 96 -12.39 11.14 1.67
C MET A 96 -13.86 11.50 1.58
N LEU A 97 -14.20 12.75 1.25
CA LEU A 97 -15.58 13.18 1.03
C LEU A 97 -16.21 12.43 -0.14
N ILE A 98 -15.50 12.27 -1.27
CA ILE A 98 -16.00 11.49 -2.43
C ILE A 98 -16.24 10.03 -2.04
N VAL A 99 -15.28 9.40 -1.34
CA VAL A 99 -15.40 7.99 -0.93
C VAL A 99 -16.55 7.79 0.05
N ILE A 100 -16.75 8.71 1.01
CA ILE A 100 -17.83 8.62 1.99
C ILE A 100 -19.20 8.91 1.36
N MET A 101 -19.27 9.90 0.47
CA MET A 101 -20.52 10.36 -0.15
C MET A 101 -21.06 9.40 -1.20
N MET A 102 -20.20 8.62 -1.86
CA MET A 102 -20.61 7.62 -2.84
C MET A 102 -20.74 6.23 -2.21
N PRO A 103 -21.96 5.81 -1.80
CA PRO A 103 -22.16 4.48 -1.22
C PRO A 103 -21.85 3.37 -2.24
N GLY A 104 -21.54 2.17 -1.72
CA GLY A 104 -21.32 0.97 -2.55
C GLY A 104 -19.91 0.81 -3.12
N GLY A 105 -18.90 1.53 -2.62
CA GLY A 105 -17.51 1.35 -3.07
C GLY A 105 -17.16 2.06 -4.37
N ILE A 106 -18.10 2.78 -4.99
CA ILE A 106 -17.84 3.52 -6.25
C ILE A 106 -16.74 4.56 -6.05
N GLY A 107 -16.77 5.32 -4.94
CA GLY A 107 -15.73 6.31 -4.66
C GLY A 107 -14.34 5.69 -4.49
N ALA A 108 -14.27 4.47 -3.96
CA ALA A 108 -13.02 3.71 -3.87
C ALA A 108 -12.50 3.29 -5.25
N VAL A 109 -13.36 2.78 -6.12
CA VAL A 109 -13.00 2.41 -7.50
C VAL A 109 -12.47 3.62 -8.26
N VAL A 110 -13.17 4.75 -8.19
CA VAL A 110 -12.74 6.01 -8.80
C VAL A 110 -11.39 6.46 -8.25
N TYR A 111 -11.17 6.36 -6.94
CA TYR A 111 -9.88 6.65 -6.32
C TYR A 111 -8.75 5.79 -6.88
N PHE A 112 -8.95 4.48 -7.02
CA PHE A 112 -7.94 3.59 -7.58
C PHE A 112 -7.62 3.90 -9.05
N LEU A 113 -8.62 4.28 -9.86
CA LEU A 113 -8.42 4.64 -11.26
C LEU A 113 -7.66 5.97 -11.43
N LEU A 114 -7.92 6.96 -10.56
CA LEU A 114 -7.29 8.28 -10.62
C LEU A 114 -6.02 8.39 -9.77
N ARG A 115 -5.53 7.26 -9.26
CA ARG A 115 -4.38 7.20 -8.36
C ARG A 115 -3.10 7.64 -9.09
N GLN A 116 -2.66 8.88 -8.86
CA GLN A 116 -1.40 9.39 -9.44
C GLN A 116 -0.17 8.70 -8.86
N PRO A 117 0.93 8.54 -9.62
CA PRO A 117 2.17 7.94 -9.14
C PRO A 117 2.71 8.64 -7.89
N MET A 118 3.47 7.91 -7.07
CA MET A 118 4.12 8.49 -5.89
C MET A 118 5.12 9.56 -6.35
N LEU A 119 5.03 10.77 -5.78
CA LEU A 119 6.02 11.82 -6.02
C LEU A 119 7.21 11.60 -5.09
N SER A 120 8.41 11.64 -5.65
CA SER A 120 9.69 11.57 -4.94
C SER A 120 10.44 12.89 -5.15
N ARG A 121 11.20 13.31 -4.14
CA ARG A 121 12.04 14.51 -4.23
C ARG A 121 13.41 14.13 -4.74
N CYS A 122 13.92 14.90 -5.71
CA CYS A 122 15.31 14.75 -6.14
C CYS A 122 16.25 15.06 -4.96
N PRO A 123 17.22 14.19 -4.63
CA PRO A 123 18.15 14.45 -3.54
C PRO A 123 19.18 15.54 -3.87
N HIS A 124 19.34 15.89 -5.15
CA HIS A 124 20.28 16.93 -5.58
C HIS A 124 19.63 18.32 -5.63
N CYS A 125 18.47 18.46 -6.30
CA CYS A 125 17.83 19.76 -6.52
C CYS A 125 16.50 19.95 -5.77
N SER A 126 16.04 18.97 -4.99
CA SER A 126 14.77 18.98 -4.23
C SER A 126 13.47 19.12 -5.03
N THR A 127 13.52 19.14 -6.36
CA THR A 127 12.34 19.16 -7.22
C THR A 127 11.49 17.91 -7.01
N GLU A 128 10.16 18.08 -6.94
CA GLU A 128 9.19 16.99 -6.83
C GLU A 128 8.89 16.41 -8.21
N ILE A 129 9.06 15.09 -8.34
CA ILE A 129 9.04 14.39 -9.61
C ILE A 129 8.39 13.02 -9.42
N ALA A 130 7.67 12.54 -10.43
CA ALA A 130 7.09 11.21 -10.40
C ALA A 130 8.19 10.14 -10.29
N SER A 131 8.00 9.17 -9.40
CA SER A 131 8.94 8.06 -9.19
C SER A 131 9.16 7.16 -10.43
N THR A 132 8.36 7.36 -11.48
CA THR A 132 8.46 6.68 -12.77
C THR A 132 9.53 7.26 -13.69
N THR A 133 10.10 8.42 -13.35
CA THR A 133 11.06 9.11 -14.22
C THR A 133 12.49 8.72 -13.81
N HIS A 134 13.33 8.32 -14.76
CA HIS A 134 14.68 7.85 -14.45
C HIS A 134 15.69 8.99 -14.25
N PHE A 135 15.42 10.16 -14.83
CA PHE A 135 16.27 11.34 -14.74
C PHE A 135 15.48 12.56 -14.26
N CYS A 136 16.10 13.39 -13.44
CA CYS A 136 15.51 14.66 -13.05
C CYS A 136 15.55 15.64 -14.25
N PRO A 137 14.42 16.24 -14.66
CA PRO A 137 14.40 17.19 -15.79
C PRO A 137 15.07 18.53 -15.48
N GLN A 138 15.32 18.85 -14.20
CA GLN A 138 15.92 20.13 -13.78
C GLN A 138 17.44 20.05 -13.58
N CYS A 139 17.97 18.93 -13.08
CA CYS A 139 19.39 18.79 -12.77
C CYS A 139 20.06 17.56 -13.38
N GLN A 140 19.35 16.83 -14.23
CA GLN A 140 19.84 15.60 -14.89
C GLN A 140 20.25 14.47 -13.94
N PHE A 141 19.97 14.60 -12.64
CA PHE A 141 20.33 13.60 -11.66
C PHE A 141 19.59 12.27 -11.91
N GLN A 142 20.35 11.17 -11.98
CA GLN A 142 19.82 9.83 -12.22
C GLN A 142 19.15 9.27 -10.96
N MET A 143 17.83 9.09 -11.04
CA MET A 143 16.98 8.60 -9.96
C MET A 143 16.78 7.09 -9.97
N ALA A 144 16.84 6.47 -11.14
CA ALA A 144 16.71 5.03 -11.34
C ALA A 144 17.85 4.49 -12.24
N PRO A 145 18.25 3.22 -12.10
CA PRO A 145 19.24 2.61 -12.98
C PRO A 145 18.73 2.57 -14.43
N VAL A 146 19.61 2.89 -15.36
CA VAL A 146 19.35 2.86 -16.80
C VAL A 146 20.56 2.25 -17.52
N CYS A 147 20.32 1.68 -18.68
CA CYS A 147 21.38 1.21 -19.56
C CYS A 147 22.16 2.40 -20.17
N GLY A 148 23.49 2.34 -20.14
CA GLY A 148 24.39 3.37 -20.69
C GLY A 148 24.40 3.44 -22.23
N GLN A 149 23.98 2.37 -22.92
CA GLN A 149 23.93 2.34 -24.38
C GLN A 149 22.59 2.79 -24.96
N CYS A 150 21.46 2.28 -24.41
CA CYS A 150 20.12 2.56 -24.94
C CYS A 150 19.26 3.49 -24.10
N PHE A 151 19.73 3.91 -22.92
CA PHE A 151 19.06 4.81 -21.97
C PHE A 151 17.66 4.36 -21.50
N ARG A 152 17.33 3.08 -21.67
CA ARG A 152 16.11 2.47 -21.11
C ARG A 152 16.31 2.09 -19.65
N GLY A 153 15.22 2.11 -18.88
CA GLY A 153 15.22 1.63 -17.49
C GLY A 153 15.58 0.16 -17.42
N VAL A 154 16.39 -0.16 -16.42
CA VAL A 154 16.79 -1.54 -16.09
C VAL A 154 16.53 -1.80 -14.61
N GLU A 155 16.52 -3.06 -14.20
CA GLU A 155 16.45 -3.41 -12.79
C GLU A 155 17.85 -3.42 -12.16
N ILE A 156 17.97 -3.18 -10.85
CA ILE A 156 19.28 -3.17 -10.17
C ILE A 156 19.95 -4.55 -10.22
N THR A 157 19.14 -5.61 -10.30
CA THR A 157 19.58 -7.01 -10.37
C THR A 157 19.84 -7.49 -11.80
N ASP A 158 19.54 -6.68 -12.83
CA ASP A 158 19.78 -7.07 -14.21
C ASP A 158 21.29 -7.02 -14.51
N VAL A 159 21.84 -8.12 -15.03
CA VAL A 159 23.24 -8.16 -15.52
C VAL A 159 23.31 -7.65 -16.96
N TYR A 160 22.31 -7.96 -17.78
CA TYR A 160 22.22 -7.54 -19.18
C TYR A 160 20.94 -6.74 -19.43
N CYS A 161 21.03 -5.74 -20.31
CA CYS A 161 19.87 -4.96 -20.72
C CYS A 161 18.89 -5.81 -21.54
N LYS A 162 17.66 -5.97 -21.03
CA LYS A 162 16.56 -6.70 -21.70
C LYS A 162 16.17 -6.17 -23.09
N GLN A 163 16.65 -4.98 -23.47
CA GLN A 163 16.26 -4.29 -24.70
C GLN A 163 17.35 -4.28 -25.76
N CYS A 164 18.63 -4.21 -25.37
CA CYS A 164 19.76 -4.11 -26.30
C CYS A 164 20.86 -5.16 -26.08
N GLY A 165 20.81 -5.93 -25.01
CA GLY A 165 21.83 -6.94 -24.68
C GLY A 165 23.14 -6.39 -24.10
N HIS A 166 23.22 -5.08 -23.85
CA HIS A 166 24.40 -4.44 -23.22
C HIS A 166 24.66 -4.98 -21.82
N ASP A 167 25.94 -5.19 -21.48
CA ASP A 167 26.38 -5.58 -20.15
C ASP A 167 26.32 -4.38 -19.20
N LEU A 168 25.45 -4.46 -18.19
CA LEU A 168 25.18 -3.36 -17.27
C LEU A 168 26.29 -3.20 -16.23
N GLU A 169 27.21 -4.16 -16.10
CA GLU A 169 28.37 -4.03 -15.22
C GLU A 169 29.40 -3.02 -15.75
N GLU A 170 29.43 -2.81 -17.07
CA GLU A 170 30.26 -1.79 -17.71
C GLU A 170 29.72 -0.36 -17.47
N ASP A 171 28.45 -0.23 -17.10
CA ASP A 171 27.83 1.06 -16.84
C ASP A 171 28.25 1.59 -15.45
N ASN A 172 28.79 2.82 -15.40
CA ASN A 172 29.17 3.49 -14.16
C ASN A 172 27.93 3.96 -13.36
N VAL A 173 27.14 3.02 -12.84
CA VAL A 173 25.97 3.33 -12.03
C VAL A 173 26.37 4.05 -10.73
N PRO A 174 25.60 5.07 -10.29
CA PRO A 174 25.86 5.79 -9.05
C PRO A 174 26.01 4.86 -7.85
N ALA A 175 27.00 5.11 -6.98
CA ALA A 175 27.35 4.24 -5.85
C ALA A 175 26.16 3.88 -4.95
N ARG A 176 25.21 4.80 -4.77
CA ARG A 176 23.99 4.58 -3.98
C ARG A 176 23.07 3.47 -4.54
N LEU A 177 23.08 3.23 -5.85
CA LEU A 177 22.30 2.19 -6.50
C LEU A 177 23.00 0.82 -6.41
N ARG A 178 24.32 0.80 -6.16
CA ARG A 178 25.11 -0.43 -5.96
C ARG A 178 24.92 -1.06 -4.60
N ALA A 179 24.45 -0.30 -3.61
CA ALA A 179 24.26 -0.79 -2.23
C ALA A 179 23.27 -1.96 -2.09
N PHE A 180 22.50 -2.27 -3.15
CA PHE A 180 21.53 -3.37 -3.18
C PHE A 180 22.01 -4.56 -4.04
N ARG A 181 23.27 -4.57 -4.48
CA ARG A 181 23.84 -5.60 -5.38
C ARG A 181 24.50 -6.78 -4.64
N ASP A 182 24.76 -6.63 -3.34
CA ASP A 182 25.45 -7.62 -2.49
C ASP A 182 24.46 -8.49 -1.69
#